data_AF-A0A7S3MAC1-F1
#
_entry.id   AF-A0A7S3MAC1-F1
#
_cell.length_a   1.000
_cell.length_b   1.000
_cell.length_c   1.000
_cell.angle_alpha   90.00
_cell.angle_beta   90.00
_cell.angle_gamma   90.00
#
_symmetry.space_group_name_H-M   'P 1'
#
loop_
_entity.id
_entity.type
_entity.pdbx_description
1 polymer ?
#
loop_
_entity_poly.entity_id
_entity_poly.type
_entity_poly.pdbx_seq_one_letter_code
_entity_poly.pdbx_strand_id
1 'polypeptide(L)'
;MSYMVANEQKKFSHPLLRETSILALCRYMCTSSVVCDQLLPLLFTVLERESAVTVRTSVMIALGDLAFRFPNSIEPWTPRMYARLRDESVVVRYNTLMVITHLVLNDMIKVKGQVSHVAYSINDP
;
A
#
# COMPACT_ATOMS: atom_id res chain seq x y z
N MET A 1 10.41 7.26 19.83
CA MET A 1 9.69 8.27 19.04
C MET A 1 10.63 8.71 17.94
N SER A 2 10.71 7.89 16.89
CA SER A 2 11.79 7.93 15.90
C SER A 2 11.34 8.79 14.72
N TYR A 3 12.01 9.91 14.54
CA TYR A 3 11.88 10.86 13.44
C TYR A 3 12.26 10.19 12.12
N MET A 4 11.30 9.57 11.44
CA MET A 4 11.44 9.33 10.02
C MET A 4 11.30 10.68 9.31
N VAL A 5 12.44 11.27 8.96
CA VAL A 5 12.53 12.55 8.25
C VAL A 5 11.90 12.39 6.87
N ALA A 6 10.61 12.72 6.76
CA ALA A 6 9.89 12.77 5.51
C ALA A 6 10.31 14.02 4.73
N ASN A 7 11.47 13.97 4.05
CA ASN A 7 11.98 14.93 3.06
C ASN A 7 11.43 16.38 3.18
N GLU A 8 11.59 17.01 4.34
CA GLU A 8 10.90 18.26 4.69
C GLU A 8 11.32 19.46 3.80
N GLN A 9 12.44 19.36 3.09
CA GLN A 9 13.01 20.44 2.27
C GLN A 9 13.09 20.12 0.76
N LYS A 10 12.39 19.08 0.27
CA LYS A 10 12.51 18.61 -1.14
C LYS A 10 13.95 18.32 -1.60
N LYS A 11 14.90 18.15 -0.67
CA LYS A 11 16.30 17.88 -0.98
C LYS A 11 16.50 16.50 -1.63
N PHE A 12 15.59 15.56 -1.34
CA PHE A 12 15.61 14.20 -1.85
C PHE A 12 14.44 13.93 -2.82
N SER A 13 14.29 14.80 -3.83
CA SER A 13 13.18 14.74 -4.79
C SER A 13 13.39 13.79 -5.97
N HIS A 14 14.59 13.20 -6.11
CA HIS A 14 14.90 12.35 -7.27
C HIS A 14 13.98 11.12 -7.28
N PRO A 15 13.25 10.84 -8.38
CA PRO A 15 12.27 9.75 -8.44
C PRO A 15 12.84 8.38 -8.04
N LEU A 16 14.01 8.03 -8.60
CA LEU A 16 14.70 6.77 -8.26
C LEU A 16 15.06 6.67 -6.78
N LEU A 17 15.46 7.78 -6.15
CA LEU A 17 15.83 7.77 -4.74
C LEU A 17 14.60 7.54 -3.87
N ARG A 18 13.46 8.15 -4.21
CA ARG A 18 12.21 7.96 -3.46
C ARG A 18 11.71 6.53 -3.57
N GLU A 19 11.69 5.98 -4.79
CA GLU A 19 11.26 4.61 -5.05
C GLU A 19 12.13 3.58 -4.31
N THR A 20 13.46 3.71 -4.43
CA THR A 20 14.40 2.81 -3.72
C THR A 20 14.30 2.95 -2.21
N SER A 21 14.11 4.17 -1.69
CA SER A 21 13.94 4.41 -0.25
C SER A 21 12.66 3.75 0.28
N ILE A 22 11.57 3.82 -0.47
CA ILE A 22 10.29 3.19 -0.10
C ILE A 22 10.41 1.66 -0.13
N LEU A 23 11.02 1.10 -1.18
CA LEU A 23 11.27 -0.35 -1.24
C LEU A 23 12.15 -0.83 -0.08
N ALA A 24 13.20 -0.07 0.27
CA ALA A 24 14.06 -0.37 1.41
C ALA A 24 13.28 -0.35 2.73
N LEU A 25 12.41 0.66 2.92
CA LEU A 25 11.53 0.76 4.08
C LEU A 25 10.61 -0.46 4.20
N CYS A 26 9.93 -0.83 3.10
CA CYS A 26 9.01 -1.96 3.09
C CYS A 26 9.73 -3.27 3.43
N ARG A 27 10.93 -3.49 2.86
CA ARG A 27 11.76 -4.66 3.20
C ARG A 27 12.17 -4.67 4.67
N TYR A 28 12.50 -3.52 5.24
CA TYR A 28 12.82 -3.42 6.66
C TYR A 28 11.60 -3.79 7.53
N MET A 29 10.40 -3.32 7.16
CA MET A 29 9.17 -3.67 7.86
C MET A 29 8.85 -5.16 7.83
N CYS A 30 9.21 -5.89 6.76
CA CYS A 30 9.03 -7.35 6.69
C CYS A 30 9.82 -8.13 7.75
N THR A 31 10.82 -7.51 8.40
CA THR A 31 11.66 -8.16 9.40
C THR A 31 11.06 -8.16 10.81
N SER A 32 10.12 -7.26 11.12
CA SER A 32 9.56 -7.11 12.47
C SER A 32 8.14 -6.55 12.43
N SER A 33 7.21 -7.25 13.08
CA SER A 33 5.82 -6.80 13.22
C SER A 33 5.71 -5.47 13.97
N VAL A 34 6.55 -5.25 14.99
CA VAL A 34 6.57 -4.00 15.76
C VAL A 34 6.95 -2.80 14.88
N VAL A 35 7.95 -2.99 14.02
CA VAL A 35 8.37 -1.96 13.06
C VAL A 35 7.28 -1.75 12.01
N CYS A 36 6.66 -2.83 11.53
CA CYS A 36 5.53 -2.76 10.62
C CYS A 36 4.42 -1.87 11.19
N ASP A 37 3.95 -2.16 12.41
CA ASP A 37 2.88 -1.41 13.07
C ASP A 37 3.22 0.08 13.23
N GLN A 38 4.47 0.40 13.56
CA GLN A 38 4.92 1.79 13.72
C GLN A 38 4.97 2.57 12.39
N LEU A 39 5.25 1.89 11.28
CA LEU A 39 5.50 2.52 9.99
C LEU A 39 4.33 2.44 9.02
N LEU A 40 3.31 1.62 9.29
CA LEU A 40 2.09 1.54 8.49
C LEU A 40 1.41 2.90 8.27
N PRO A 41 1.24 3.77 9.30
CA PRO A 41 0.65 5.10 9.08
C PRO A 41 1.40 5.95 8.05
N LEU A 42 2.73 5.85 8.03
CA LEU A 42 3.57 6.57 7.07
C LEU A 42 3.35 6.02 5.65
N LEU A 43 3.33 4.71 5.47
CA LEU A 43 3.09 4.07 4.18
C LEU A 43 1.75 4.46 3.58
N PHE A 44 0.68 4.46 4.38
CA PHE A 44 -0.63 4.91 3.90
C PHE A 44 -0.64 6.42 3.60
N THR A 45 0.09 7.23 4.37
CA THR A 45 0.25 8.66 4.06
C THR A 45 0.97 8.87 2.72
N VAL A 46 2.01 8.09 2.44
CA VAL A 46 2.71 8.11 1.14
C VAL A 46 1.75 7.67 0.01
N LEU A 47 0.99 6.60 0.22
CA LEU A 47 0.01 6.10 -0.74
C LEU A 47 -1.10 7.12 -1.06
N GLU A 48 -1.45 7.98 -0.11
CA GLU A 48 -2.47 9.03 -0.26
C GLU A 48 -1.92 10.33 -0.87
N ARG A 49 -0.67 10.72 -0.54
CA ARG A 49 -0.12 12.04 -0.93
C ARG A 49 0.78 12.02 -2.16
N GLU A 50 1.32 10.86 -2.53
CA GLU A 50 2.27 10.76 -3.63
C GLU A 50 1.57 10.87 -4.99
N SER A 51 2.05 11.77 -5.86
CA SER A 51 1.52 11.94 -7.21
C SER A 51 2.10 10.91 -8.19
N ALA A 52 3.29 10.39 -7.92
CA ALA A 52 3.98 9.42 -8.76
C ALA A 52 3.28 8.05 -8.74
N VAL A 53 2.78 7.64 -9.91
CA VAL A 53 2.13 6.34 -10.14
C VAL A 53 3.02 5.17 -9.73
N THR A 54 4.30 5.20 -10.11
CA THR A 54 5.27 4.14 -9.80
C THR A 54 5.40 3.91 -8.30
N VAL A 55 5.48 4.98 -7.52
CA VAL A 55 5.58 4.90 -6.07
C VAL A 55 4.29 4.36 -5.45
N ARG A 56 3.11 4.84 -5.86
CA ARG A 56 1.84 4.31 -5.36
C ARG A 56 1.69 2.82 -5.66
N THR A 57 2.07 2.38 -6.85
CA THR A 57 2.10 0.95 -7.24
C THR A 57 3.06 0.15 -6.36
N SER A 58 4.29 0.61 -6.18
CA SER A 58 5.30 -0.07 -5.36
C SER A 58 4.87 -0.19 -3.89
N VAL A 59 4.23 0.85 -3.34
CA VAL A 59 3.64 0.81 -1.99
C VAL A 59 2.51 -0.22 -1.92
N MET A 60 1.62 -0.26 -2.92
CA MET A 60 0.51 -1.22 -2.93
C MET A 60 1.00 -2.68 -2.96
N ILE A 61 2.03 -2.97 -3.77
CA ILE A 61 2.64 -4.31 -3.83
C ILE A 61 3.26 -4.66 -2.47
N ALA A 62 4.02 -3.73 -1.88
CA ALA A 62 4.65 -3.94 -0.58
C ALA A 62 3.63 -4.16 0.56
N LEU A 63 2.49 -3.45 0.53
CA LEU A 63 1.39 -3.69 1.47
C LEU A 63 0.81 -5.10 1.30
N GLY A 64 0.82 -5.66 0.09
CA GLY A 64 0.48 -7.05 -0.16
C GLY A 64 1.43 -8.03 0.55
N ASP A 65 2.74 -7.82 0.41
CA ASP A 65 3.75 -8.64 1.08
C ASP A 65 3.61 -8.57 2.61
N LEU A 66 3.39 -7.36 3.14
CA LEU A 66 3.17 -7.15 4.56
C LEU A 66 1.86 -7.77 5.06
N ALA A 67 0.80 -7.76 4.26
CA ALA A 67 -0.47 -8.43 4.59
C ALA A 67 -0.32 -9.94 4.64
N PHE A 68 0.49 -10.51 3.75
CA PHE A 68 0.84 -11.93 3.82
C PHE A 68 1.67 -12.25 5.07
N ARG A 69 2.62 -11.39 5.43
CA ARG A 69 3.53 -11.63 6.56
C ARG A 69 2.90 -11.39 7.93
N PHE A 70 2.11 -10.32 8.05
CA PHE A 70 1.54 -9.79 9.29
C PHE A 70 0.06 -9.39 9.10
N PRO A 71 -0.85 -10.34 8.83
CA PRO A 71 -2.24 -10.05 8.50
C PRO A 71 -2.97 -9.24 9.58
N ASN A 72 -2.74 -9.55 10.85
CA ASN A 72 -3.38 -8.86 11.97
C ASN A 72 -3.01 -7.36 12.04
N SER A 73 -1.79 -7.02 11.65
CA SER A 73 -1.33 -5.63 11.57
C SER A 73 -2.00 -4.87 10.42
N ILE A 74 -2.30 -5.55 9.32
CA ILE A 74 -2.90 -4.95 8.11
C ILE A 74 -4.44 -4.92 8.17
N GLU A 75 -5.09 -5.82 8.90
CA GLU A 75 -6.56 -5.90 8.96
C GLU A 75 -7.23 -4.51 9.16
N PRO A 76 -6.80 -3.65 10.10
CA PRO A 76 -7.40 -2.34 10.31
C PRO A 76 -7.26 -1.36 9.11
N TRP A 77 -6.25 -1.57 8.27
CA TRP A 77 -5.92 -0.71 7.13
C TRP A 77 -6.51 -1.16 5.81
N THR A 78 -7.05 -2.38 5.78
CA THR A 78 -7.70 -3.00 4.62
C THR A 78 -8.64 -2.06 3.85
N PRO A 79 -9.53 -1.26 4.49
CA PRO A 79 -10.40 -0.34 3.74
C PRO A 79 -9.64 0.69 2.90
N ARG A 80 -8.46 1.14 3.35
CA ARG A 80 -7.61 2.07 2.60
C ARG A 80 -6.94 1.42 1.41
N MET A 81 -6.64 0.12 1.49
CA MET A 81 -6.18 -0.66 0.33
C MET A 81 -7.29 -0.76 -0.72
N TYR A 82 -8.52 -1.09 -0.31
CA TYR A 82 -9.68 -1.12 -1.22
C TYR A 82 -9.96 0.24 -1.87
N ALA A 83 -9.73 1.36 -1.17
CA ALA A 83 -9.90 2.70 -1.73
C ALA A 83 -9.00 2.98 -2.95
N ARG A 84 -7.90 2.24 -3.14
CA ARG A 84 -7.04 2.35 -4.32
C ARG A 84 -7.58 1.66 -5.57
N LEU A 85 -8.67 0.89 -5.46
CA LEU A 85 -9.41 0.40 -6.63
C LEU A 85 -10.08 1.53 -7.42
N ARG A 86 -10.16 2.74 -6.84
CA ARG A 86 -10.67 3.96 -7.47
C ARG A 86 -9.57 5.00 -7.71
N ASP A 87 -8.30 4.59 -7.73
CA ASP A 87 -7.18 5.48 -8.07
C ASP A 87 -7.35 6.05 -9.48
N GLU A 88 -6.92 7.30 -9.70
CA GLU A 88 -6.97 7.97 -11.00
C GLU A 88 -6.21 7.17 -12.08
N SER A 89 -5.11 6.51 -11.71
CA SER A 89 -4.29 5.72 -12.62
C SER A 89 -4.80 4.29 -12.77
N VAL A 90 -5.06 3.90 -14.02
CA VAL A 90 -5.41 2.50 -14.40
C VAL A 90 -4.37 1.51 -13.89
N VAL A 91 -3.08 1.88 -13.93
CA VAL A 91 -1.98 1.02 -13.49
C VAL A 91 -2.07 0.74 -11.99
N VAL A 92 -2.37 1.76 -11.17
CA VAL A 92 -2.55 1.57 -9.72
C VAL A 92 -3.79 0.74 -9.44
N ARG A 93 -4.90 0.99 -10.14
CA ARG A 93 -6.14 0.20 -10.01
C ARG A 93 -5.90 -1.29 -10.31
N TYR A 94 -5.24 -1.60 -11.42
CA TYR A 94 -4.94 -2.97 -11.81
C TYR A 94 -4.04 -3.68 -10.81
N ASN A 95 -2.96 -3.03 -10.36
CA ASN A 95 -2.08 -3.60 -9.35
C ASN A 95 -2.79 -3.79 -8.00
N THR A 96 -3.64 -2.84 -7.60
CA THR A 96 -4.46 -2.96 -6.39
C THR A 96 -5.40 -4.15 -6.50
N LEU A 97 -6.09 -4.30 -7.63
CA LEU A 97 -6.99 -5.43 -7.87
C LEU A 97 -6.25 -6.76 -7.79
N MET A 98 -5.07 -6.87 -8.42
CA MET A 98 -4.25 -8.09 -8.34
C MET A 98 -3.86 -8.42 -6.89
N VAL A 99 -3.34 -7.44 -6.15
CA VAL A 99 -2.93 -7.63 -4.75
C VAL A 99 -4.11 -8.05 -3.88
N ILE A 100 -5.23 -7.34 -3.96
CA ILE A 100 -6.44 -7.66 -3.18
C ILE A 100 -6.96 -9.04 -3.55
N THR A 101 -7.03 -9.38 -4.84
CA THR A 101 -7.48 -10.70 -5.31
C THR A 101 -6.59 -11.80 -4.72
N HIS A 102 -5.27 -11.62 -4.79
CA HIS A 102 -4.33 -12.58 -4.23
C HIS A 102 -4.51 -12.75 -2.71
N LEU A 103 -4.70 -11.66 -1.96
CA LEU A 103 -4.87 -11.70 -0.51
C LEU A 103 -6.19 -12.37 -0.09
N VAL A 104 -7.27 -12.13 -0.84
CA VAL A 104 -8.57 -12.76 -0.59
C VAL A 104 -8.50 -14.26 -0.88
N LEU A 105 -7.89 -14.66 -2.01
CA LEU A 105 -7.77 -16.08 -2.38
C LEU A 105 -6.89 -16.88 -1.41
N ASN A 106 -6.00 -16.22 -0.67
CA ASN A 106 -5.14 -16.84 0.34
C ASN A 106 -5.65 -16.64 1.78
N ASP A 107 -6.91 -16.21 1.98
CA ASP A 107 -7.53 -15.98 3.30
C ASP A 107 -6.79 -14.95 4.20
N MET A 108 -5.93 -14.10 3.62
CA MET A 108 -5.15 -13.10 4.37
C MET A 108 -5.97 -11.86 4.72
N ILE A 109 -6.98 -11.54 3.91
CA ILE A 109 -7.90 -10.42 4.14
C ILE A 109 -9.34 -10.92 4.03
N LYS A 110 -10.17 -10.55 5.02
CA LYS A 110 -11.60 -10.86 5.00
C LYS A 110 -12.36 -9.88 4.12
N VAL A 111 -13.21 -10.42 3.27
CA VAL A 111 -14.12 -9.67 2.42
C VAL A 111 -15.31 -9.17 3.26
N LYS A 112 -15.10 -8.12 4.06
CA LYS A 112 -16.18 -7.47 4.82
C LYS A 112 -16.80 -6.35 3.99
N GLY A 113 -17.94 -6.59 3.34
CA GLY A 113 -18.78 -5.55 2.71
C GLY A 113 -18.22 -4.79 1.50
N GLN A 114 -16.97 -5.03 1.09
CA GLN A 114 -16.29 -4.33 -0.02
C GLN A 114 -16.40 -5.04 -1.39
N VAL A 115 -17.16 -6.14 -1.49
CA VAL A 115 -17.42 -6.83 -2.78
C VAL A 115 -18.09 -5.90 -3.77
N SER A 116 -18.99 -5.03 -3.30
CA SER A 116 -19.67 -4.03 -4.13
C SER A 116 -18.70 -3.06 -4.80
N HIS A 117 -17.58 -2.72 -4.14
CA HIS A 117 -16.55 -1.86 -4.70
C HIS A 117 -15.71 -2.56 -5.77
N VAL A 118 -15.32 -3.83 -5.53
CA VAL A 118 -14.62 -4.65 -6.54
C VAL A 118 -15.52 -4.89 -7.76
N ALA A 119 -16.80 -5.22 -7.54
CA ALA A 119 -17.78 -5.42 -8.61
C ALA A 119 -18.04 -4.14 -9.42
N TYR A 120 -18.04 -2.96 -8.78
CA TYR A 120 -18.19 -1.69 -9.47
C TYR A 120 -16.96 -1.34 -10.33
N SER A 121 -15.75 -1.63 -9.84
CA SER A 121 -14.51 -1.41 -10.60
C SER A 121 -14.37 -2.27 -11.86
N ILE A 122 -15.12 -3.38 -11.96
CA ILE A 122 -15.17 -4.23 -13.16
C ILE A 122 -16.12 -3.64 -14.23
N ASN A 123 -17.02 -2.75 -13.84
CA ASN A 123 -18.05 -2.15 -14.69
C ASN A 123 -17.74 -0.71 -15.12
N ASP A 124 -16.54 -0.20 -14.83
CA ASP A 124 -16.11 1.14 -15.26
C ASP A 124 -15.68 1.06 -16.75
N PRO A 125 -16.28 1.86 -17.66
CA PRO A 125 -16.06 1.78 -19.11
C PRO A 125 -14.63 2.12 -19.57
#